data_AF-A0AAD6IKF7-F1
#
_entry.id   AF-A0AAD6IKF7-F1
#
_cell.length_a   1.000
_cell.length_b   1.000
_cell.length_c   1.000
_cell.angle_alpha   90.00
_cell.angle_beta   90.00
_cell.angle_gamma   90.00
#
_symmetry.space_group_name_H-M   'P 1'
#
loop_
_entity.id
_entity.type
_entity.pdbx_description
1 polymer ?
#
loop_
_entity_poly.entity_id
_entity_poly.type
_entity_poly.pdbx_seq_one_letter_code
_entity_poly.pdbx_strand_id
1 'polypeptide(L)'
;MNTTVNDLLQSAAHMPFISYDDEFLDILGPSPSIKLVQERESNFAAEAGVWIKSRNEVWYTTWINDGPTHVEILNLRDNTIKNLTSSEPLKNPNGGHFHQGRVYFTCLRDDSRNWPGGVVSVNPENGHVETVLNSYFGLKFDSIDDLAWVTQPGTNYSYLFMTILPLTKGVATSEERLPQGLWRFDPQRGTLLPVISRTELPMANGVCPSKDQQTLWVTDFGGEHNSGAWGLPAEVGSPAIYKYDLNANMLPTNRKFLEWPE
;
A
#
# COMPACT_ATOMS: atom_id res chain seq x y z
N MET A 1 28.78 -28.00 17.86
CA MET A 1 27.48 -27.42 17.46
C MET A 1 26.41 -28.45 17.74
N ASN A 2 25.34 -28.07 18.41
CA ASN A 2 24.34 -29.00 18.97
C ASN A 2 23.51 -29.59 17.82
N THR A 3 23.56 -30.90 17.61
CA THR A 3 22.84 -31.61 16.53
C THR A 3 21.35 -31.26 16.50
N THR A 4 20.75 -31.03 17.67
CA THR A 4 19.35 -30.63 17.86
C THR A 4 18.97 -29.28 17.26
N VAL A 5 19.89 -28.29 17.19
CA VAL A 5 19.60 -26.98 16.59
C VAL A 5 19.62 -27.07 15.07
N ASN A 6 20.58 -27.81 14.52
CA ASN A 6 20.65 -28.03 13.07
C ASN A 6 19.42 -28.81 12.57
N ASP A 7 18.97 -29.81 13.32
CA ASP A 7 17.78 -30.59 12.99
C ASP A 7 16.51 -29.71 13.05
N LEU A 8 16.40 -28.82 14.04
CA LEU A 8 15.30 -27.84 14.14
C LEU A 8 15.28 -26.88 12.94
N LEU A 9 16.43 -26.31 12.57
CA LEU A 9 16.54 -25.39 11.43
C LEU A 9 16.25 -26.08 10.09
N GLN A 10 16.72 -27.32 9.91
CA GLN A 10 16.39 -28.13 8.73
C GLN A 10 14.89 -28.43 8.64
N SER A 11 14.25 -28.74 9.77
CA SER A 11 12.79 -28.90 9.82
C SER A 11 12.07 -27.60 9.48
N ALA A 12 12.49 -26.48 10.06
CA ALA A 12 11.88 -25.16 9.85
C ALA A 12 11.96 -24.70 8.38
N ALA A 13 13.06 -25.02 7.68
CA ALA A 13 13.24 -24.68 6.26
C ALA A 13 12.18 -25.27 5.32
N HIS A 14 11.43 -26.27 5.77
CA HIS A 14 10.35 -26.91 5.01
C HIS A 14 8.95 -26.65 5.58
N MET A 15 8.83 -25.82 6.63
CA MET A 15 7.54 -25.48 7.21
C MET A 15 6.91 -24.28 6.50
N PRO A 16 5.57 -24.26 6.34
CA PRO A 16 4.87 -23.13 5.73
C PRO A 16 4.89 -21.86 6.60
N PHE A 17 5.09 -22.01 7.91
CA PHE A 17 5.17 -20.91 8.88
C PHE A 17 6.32 -21.16 9.85
N ILE A 18 7.05 -20.10 10.20
CA ILE A 18 8.11 -20.11 11.21
C ILE A 18 7.70 -19.13 12.30
N SER A 19 7.65 -19.58 13.56
CA SER A 19 7.27 -18.77 14.72
C SER A 19 8.51 -18.38 15.51
N TYR A 20 8.67 -17.08 15.79
CA TYR A 20 9.71 -16.56 16.69
C TYR A 20 9.13 -16.18 18.07
N ASP A 21 7.81 -16.12 18.19
CA ASP A 21 7.05 -15.87 19.41
C ASP A 21 5.84 -16.83 19.45
N ASP A 22 5.50 -17.35 20.63
CA ASP A 22 4.37 -18.28 20.77
C ASP A 22 3.02 -17.59 20.49
N GLU A 23 2.90 -16.27 20.72
CA GLU A 23 1.68 -15.50 20.44
C GLU A 23 1.33 -15.49 18.94
N PHE A 24 2.30 -15.70 18.04
CA PHE A 24 2.02 -15.81 16.60
C PHE A 24 1.19 -17.06 16.27
N LEU A 25 1.32 -18.14 17.05
CA LEU A 25 0.56 -19.36 16.84
C LEU A 25 -0.95 -19.16 17.11
N ASP A 26 -1.30 -18.20 17.99
CA ASP A 26 -2.70 -17.83 18.24
C ASP A 26 -3.35 -17.15 17.03
N ILE A 27 -2.56 -16.56 16.12
CA ILE A 27 -3.04 -15.95 14.87
C ILE A 27 -3.35 -17.03 13.82
N LEU A 28 -2.51 -18.06 13.75
CA LEU A 28 -2.60 -19.14 12.76
C LEU A 28 -3.76 -20.11 13.03
N GLY A 29 -4.14 -20.27 14.30
CA GLY A 29 -5.11 -21.27 14.73
C GLY A 29 -4.53 -22.69 14.79
N PRO A 30 -5.35 -23.72 15.08
CA PRO A 30 -4.85 -25.04 15.46
C PRO A 30 -4.32 -25.91 14.32
N SER A 31 -4.56 -25.54 13.06
CA SER A 31 -4.16 -26.35 11.89
C SER A 31 -3.92 -25.45 10.66
N PRO A 32 -2.90 -24.58 10.70
CA PRO A 32 -2.63 -23.66 9.60
C PRO A 32 -2.12 -24.40 8.38
N SER A 33 -2.51 -23.92 7.19
CA SER A 33 -2.03 -24.45 5.92
C SER A 33 -1.93 -23.35 4.88
N ILE A 34 -0.98 -23.49 3.95
CA ILE A 34 -0.86 -22.63 2.78
C ILE A 34 -1.43 -23.40 1.59
N LYS A 35 -2.29 -22.75 0.82
CA LYS A 35 -2.85 -23.28 -0.41
C LYS A 35 -2.57 -22.33 -1.54
N LEU A 36 -1.88 -22.81 -2.57
CA LEU A 36 -1.74 -22.10 -3.83
C LEU A 36 -3.13 -21.99 -4.50
N VAL A 37 -3.57 -20.76 -4.74
CA VAL A 37 -4.87 -20.47 -5.36
C VAL A 37 -4.74 -20.43 -6.87
N GLN A 38 -3.69 -19.78 -7.38
CA GLN A 38 -3.42 -19.67 -8.80
C GLN A 38 -1.92 -19.51 -9.05
N GLU A 39 -1.46 -20.02 -10.18
CA GLU A 39 -0.14 -19.81 -10.75
C GLU A 39 -0.29 -19.44 -12.22
N ARG A 40 0.56 -18.53 -12.71
CA ARG A 40 0.58 -18.06 -14.10
C ARG A 40 2.02 -17.88 -14.55
N GLU A 41 2.26 -17.94 -15.86
CA GLU A 41 3.57 -17.60 -16.44
C GLU A 41 3.86 -16.10 -16.40
N SER A 42 2.82 -15.27 -16.51
CA SER A 42 2.90 -13.80 -16.42
C SER A 42 2.83 -13.32 -14.96
N ASN A 43 3.43 -12.18 -14.65
CA ASN A 43 3.32 -11.59 -13.32
C ASN A 43 1.90 -11.09 -13.05
N PHE A 44 1.38 -11.33 -11.85
CA PHE A 44 0.06 -10.89 -11.42
C PHE A 44 0.02 -10.83 -9.89
N ALA A 45 -1.06 -10.25 -9.34
CA ALA A 45 -1.24 -10.14 -7.88
C ALA A 45 -0.07 -9.43 -7.16
N ALA A 46 0.21 -8.21 -7.60
CA ALA A 46 1.37 -7.43 -7.16
C ALA A 46 1.11 -6.61 -5.89
N GLU A 47 -0.02 -5.90 -5.87
CA GLU A 47 -0.23 -4.76 -4.97
C GLU A 47 -1.68 -4.70 -4.46
N ALA A 48 -1.94 -3.77 -3.53
CA ALA A 48 -3.22 -3.42 -2.92
C ALA A 48 -3.95 -4.48 -2.06
N GLY A 49 -3.97 -5.75 -2.46
CA GLY A 49 -4.52 -6.87 -1.67
C GLY A 49 -5.78 -6.57 -0.82
N VAL A 50 -6.79 -5.90 -1.38
CA VAL A 50 -7.90 -5.32 -0.63
C VAL A 50 -9.00 -6.34 -0.37
N TRP A 51 -9.22 -6.70 0.90
CA TRP A 51 -10.30 -7.61 1.26
C TRP A 51 -11.65 -6.91 1.46
N ILE A 52 -12.67 -7.34 0.72
CA ILE A 52 -14.06 -6.88 0.85
C ILE A 52 -14.91 -7.98 1.50
N LYS A 53 -15.01 -7.92 2.83
CA LYS A 53 -15.67 -8.97 3.64
C LYS A 53 -17.11 -9.28 3.20
N SER A 54 -17.92 -8.26 2.87
CA SER A 54 -19.33 -8.45 2.48
C SER A 54 -19.49 -9.24 1.18
N ARG A 55 -18.49 -9.19 0.30
CA ARG A 55 -18.47 -9.85 -1.00
C ARG A 55 -17.68 -11.15 -0.99
N ASN A 56 -16.87 -11.37 0.05
CA ASN A 56 -15.91 -12.45 0.13
C ASN A 56 -14.94 -12.44 -1.06
N GLU A 57 -14.46 -11.24 -1.41
CA GLU A 57 -13.58 -10.99 -2.54
C GLU A 57 -12.28 -10.32 -2.05
N VAL A 58 -11.17 -10.56 -2.75
CA VAL A 58 -9.91 -9.80 -2.62
C VAL A 58 -9.63 -9.12 -3.95
N TRP A 59 -9.48 -7.81 -3.93
CA TRP A 59 -9.19 -6.98 -5.10
C TRP A 59 -7.72 -6.59 -5.06
N TYR A 60 -6.99 -6.81 -6.14
CA TYR A 60 -5.56 -6.54 -6.21
C TYR A 60 -5.19 -5.97 -7.57
N THR A 61 -4.03 -5.33 -7.65
CA THR A 61 -3.52 -4.76 -8.89
C THR A 61 -2.41 -5.64 -9.48
N THR A 62 -2.27 -5.58 -10.80
CA THR A 62 -1.26 -6.36 -11.53
C THR A 62 0.13 -5.73 -11.45
N TRP A 63 1.14 -6.47 -11.91
CA TRP A 63 2.54 -6.07 -11.80
C TRP A 63 2.89 -4.89 -12.71
N ILE A 64 3.48 -3.84 -12.13
CA ILE A 64 3.81 -2.59 -12.81
C ILE A 64 4.83 -2.76 -13.96
N ASN A 65 5.71 -3.76 -13.87
CA ASN A 65 6.76 -3.95 -14.89
C ASN A 65 6.22 -4.58 -16.20
N ASP A 66 4.99 -5.08 -16.20
CA ASP A 66 4.36 -5.69 -17.39
C ASP A 66 3.57 -4.65 -18.22
N GLY A 67 3.57 -3.38 -17.81
CA GLY A 67 2.87 -2.27 -18.45
C GLY A 67 1.85 -1.60 -17.53
N PRO A 68 0.89 -0.81 -18.07
CA PRO A 68 -0.20 -0.26 -17.28
C PRO A 68 -0.93 -1.32 -16.48
N THR A 69 -1.04 -1.11 -15.18
CA THR A 69 -1.70 -2.04 -14.29
C THR A 69 -3.22 -2.00 -14.45
N HIS A 70 -3.89 -3.04 -13.95
CA HIS A 70 -5.34 -3.09 -13.83
C HIS A 70 -5.73 -3.85 -12.56
N VAL A 71 -7.02 -3.80 -12.21
CA VAL A 71 -7.56 -4.47 -11.02
C VAL A 71 -8.15 -5.82 -11.41
N GLU A 72 -7.71 -6.87 -10.71
CA GLU A 72 -8.31 -8.19 -10.72
C GLU A 72 -8.98 -8.48 -9.37
N ILE A 73 -9.99 -9.36 -9.40
CA ILE A 73 -10.83 -9.70 -8.26
C ILE A 73 -10.82 -11.21 -8.08
N LEU A 74 -10.27 -11.69 -6.96
CA LEU A 74 -10.37 -13.07 -6.51
C LEU A 74 -11.63 -13.26 -5.67
N ASN A 75 -12.49 -14.18 -6.07
CA ASN A 75 -13.61 -14.66 -5.25
C ASN A 75 -13.13 -15.78 -4.31
N LEU A 76 -13.20 -15.55 -3.01
CA LEU A 76 -12.71 -16.51 -2.01
C LEU A 76 -13.64 -17.71 -1.80
N ARG A 77 -14.84 -17.74 -2.40
CA ARG A 77 -15.76 -18.89 -2.31
C ARG A 77 -15.39 -20.01 -3.28
N ASP A 78 -15.04 -19.64 -4.51
CA ASP A 78 -14.81 -20.58 -5.61
C ASP A 78 -13.43 -20.43 -6.28
N ASN A 79 -12.61 -19.48 -5.80
CA ASN A 79 -11.29 -19.15 -6.33
C ASN A 79 -11.30 -18.62 -7.78
N THR A 80 -12.45 -18.17 -8.28
CA THR A 80 -12.53 -17.55 -9.61
C THR A 80 -11.92 -16.16 -9.58
N ILE A 81 -11.26 -15.79 -10.68
CA ILE A 81 -10.67 -14.46 -10.87
C ILE A 81 -11.30 -13.78 -12.08
N LYS A 82 -11.60 -12.50 -11.94
CA LYS A 82 -12.15 -11.65 -13.01
C LYS A 82 -11.50 -10.27 -12.98
N ASN A 83 -11.49 -9.60 -14.12
CA ASN A 83 -11.13 -8.19 -14.20
C ASN A 83 -12.24 -7.32 -13.59
N LEU A 84 -11.86 -6.21 -12.96
CA LEU A 84 -12.80 -5.18 -12.53
C LEU A 84 -13.54 -4.61 -13.76
N THR A 85 -14.86 -4.76 -13.76
CA THR A 85 -15.73 -3.99 -14.66
C THR A 85 -16.08 -2.68 -13.96
N SER A 86 -15.66 -1.56 -14.55
CA SER A 86 -15.80 -0.22 -13.97
C SER A 86 -16.48 0.73 -14.95
N SER A 87 -17.11 1.80 -14.44
CA SER A 87 -17.78 2.81 -15.28
C SER A 87 -16.79 3.58 -16.15
N GLU A 88 -15.54 3.70 -15.70
CA GLU A 88 -14.42 4.26 -16.43
C GLU A 88 -13.15 3.47 -16.10
N PRO A 89 -12.21 3.27 -17.04
CA PRO A 89 -10.96 2.58 -16.76
C PRO A 89 -10.12 3.29 -15.68
N LEU A 90 -9.63 2.54 -14.71
CA LEU A 90 -8.63 3.03 -13.76
C LEU A 90 -7.28 3.19 -14.48
N LYS A 91 -6.67 4.37 -14.34
CA LYS A 91 -5.41 4.71 -15.00
C LYS A 91 -4.23 4.31 -14.11
N ASN A 92 -3.61 3.18 -14.42
CA ASN A 92 -2.42 2.68 -13.71
C ASN A 92 -2.60 2.53 -12.18
N PRO A 93 -3.62 1.78 -11.71
CA PRO A 93 -3.87 1.59 -10.29
C PRO A 93 -2.73 0.83 -9.58
N ASN A 94 -2.36 1.23 -8.36
CA ASN A 94 -1.29 0.58 -7.60
C ASN A 94 -1.80 0.04 -6.26
N GLY A 95 -1.55 0.73 -5.15
CA GLY A 95 -2.08 0.41 -3.84
C GLY A 95 -3.59 0.65 -3.70
N GLY A 96 -4.17 0.16 -2.60
CA GLY A 96 -5.60 0.31 -2.36
C GLY A 96 -6.07 0.00 -0.95
N HIS A 97 -7.28 0.47 -0.63
CA HIS A 97 -7.87 0.30 0.69
C HIS A 97 -9.39 0.34 0.65
N PHE A 98 -10.04 -0.56 1.40
CA PHE A 98 -11.50 -0.55 1.54
C PHE A 98 -11.90 0.35 2.71
N HIS A 99 -12.77 1.32 2.46
CA HIS A 99 -13.29 2.22 3.49
C HIS A 99 -14.72 2.64 3.19
N GLN A 100 -15.60 2.58 4.19
CA GLN A 100 -16.99 3.04 4.11
C GLN A 100 -17.75 2.57 2.84
N GLY A 101 -17.60 1.29 2.49
CA GLY A 101 -18.32 0.69 1.36
C GLY A 101 -17.72 0.95 -0.02
N ARG A 102 -16.56 1.60 -0.11
CA ARG A 102 -15.84 1.88 -1.36
C ARG A 102 -14.43 1.30 -1.30
N VAL A 103 -13.89 0.93 -2.46
CA VAL A 103 -12.47 0.61 -2.61
C VAL A 103 -11.77 1.83 -3.17
N TYR A 104 -10.74 2.32 -2.50
CA TYR A 104 -9.91 3.42 -2.97
C TYR A 104 -8.65 2.84 -3.59
N PHE A 105 -8.26 3.33 -4.76
CA PHE A 105 -7.02 2.95 -5.42
C PHE A 105 -6.15 4.19 -5.63
N THR A 106 -4.86 4.07 -5.37
CA THR A 106 -3.87 5.01 -5.90
C THR A 106 -3.75 4.80 -7.40
N CYS A 107 -3.34 5.84 -8.12
CA CYS A 107 -3.08 5.81 -9.55
C CYS A 107 -1.73 6.45 -9.80
N LEU A 108 -0.84 5.73 -10.47
CA LEU A 108 0.50 6.19 -10.78
C LEU A 108 0.47 7.17 -11.96
N ARG A 109 1.28 8.23 -11.87
CA ARG A 109 1.47 9.17 -12.97
C ARG A 109 2.15 8.50 -14.16
N ASP A 110 1.73 8.87 -15.36
CA ASP A 110 2.38 8.51 -16.62
C ASP A 110 2.15 9.60 -17.66
N ASP A 111 3.16 10.44 -17.89
CA ASP A 111 3.04 11.56 -18.82
C ASP A 111 2.96 11.11 -20.28
N SER A 112 3.52 9.95 -20.63
CA SER A 112 3.45 9.42 -22.00
C SER A 112 2.02 9.08 -22.42
N ARG A 113 1.14 8.81 -21.44
CA ARG A 113 -0.28 8.50 -21.61
C ARG A 113 -1.20 9.63 -21.17
N ASN A 114 -0.64 10.77 -20.76
CA ASN A 114 -1.35 11.90 -20.15
C ASN A 114 -2.19 11.49 -18.92
N TRP A 115 -1.63 10.63 -18.08
CA TRP A 115 -2.25 10.19 -16.83
C TRP A 115 -1.64 10.97 -15.65
N PRO A 116 -2.42 11.82 -14.96
CA PRO A 116 -1.88 12.74 -13.95
C PRO A 116 -1.52 12.07 -12.61
N GLY A 117 -1.81 10.77 -12.46
CA GLY A 117 -1.81 10.09 -11.17
C GLY A 117 -2.95 10.58 -10.27
N GLY A 118 -3.00 10.09 -9.03
CA GLY A 118 -3.96 10.52 -8.03
C GLY A 118 -4.63 9.38 -7.26
N VAL A 119 -5.84 9.63 -6.80
CA VAL A 119 -6.65 8.65 -6.07
C VAL A 119 -8.05 8.61 -6.65
N VAL A 120 -8.56 7.40 -6.88
CA VAL A 120 -9.93 7.15 -7.30
C VAL A 120 -10.63 6.26 -6.28
N SER A 121 -11.96 6.32 -6.25
CA SER A 121 -12.77 5.38 -5.47
C SER A 121 -13.71 4.61 -6.40
N VAL A 122 -13.90 3.34 -6.10
CA VAL A 122 -14.75 2.41 -6.84
C VAL A 122 -15.83 1.90 -5.92
N ASN A 123 -17.09 2.01 -6.35
CA ASN A 123 -18.20 1.34 -5.70
C ASN A 123 -18.17 -0.16 -6.09
N PRO A 124 -17.97 -1.08 -5.13
CA PRO A 124 -17.82 -2.50 -5.44
C PRO A 124 -19.11 -3.18 -5.92
N GLU A 125 -20.27 -2.54 -5.75
CA GLU A 125 -21.56 -3.11 -6.18
C GLU A 125 -21.84 -2.89 -7.66
N ASN A 126 -21.39 -1.77 -8.24
CA ASN A 126 -21.70 -1.40 -9.62
C ASN A 126 -20.49 -0.95 -10.45
N GLY A 127 -19.29 -0.93 -9.86
CA GLY A 127 -18.06 -0.50 -10.53
C GLY A 127 -18.00 1.01 -10.79
N HIS A 128 -18.87 1.83 -10.18
CA HIS A 128 -18.85 3.27 -10.40
C HIS A 128 -17.57 3.90 -9.84
N VAL A 129 -16.85 4.62 -10.70
CA VAL A 129 -15.58 5.28 -10.39
C VAL A 129 -15.80 6.77 -10.12
N GLU A 130 -15.22 7.28 -9.05
CA GLU A 130 -15.18 8.70 -8.71
C GLU A 130 -13.73 9.14 -8.50
N THR A 131 -13.34 10.28 -9.08
CA THR A 131 -12.05 10.90 -8.80
C THR A 131 -12.07 11.51 -7.40
N VAL A 132 -11.10 11.14 -6.56
CA VAL A 132 -10.94 11.69 -5.20
C VAL A 132 -9.88 12.78 -5.21
N LEU A 133 -8.73 12.52 -5.82
CA LEU A 133 -7.61 13.46 -5.95
C LEU A 133 -6.99 13.31 -7.35
N ASN A 134 -6.70 14.43 -8.02
CA ASN A 134 -6.05 14.43 -9.33
C ASN A 134 -4.97 15.52 -9.50
N SER A 135 -4.82 16.41 -8.52
CA SER A 135 -3.79 17.45 -8.52
C SER A 135 -3.59 18.05 -7.13
N TYR A 136 -2.49 18.80 -6.95
CA TYR A 136 -2.22 19.66 -5.81
C TYR A 136 -1.76 21.04 -6.30
N PHE A 137 -2.58 22.08 -6.09
CA PHE A 137 -2.37 23.42 -6.66
C PHE A 137 -2.11 23.42 -8.18
N GLY A 138 -2.76 22.51 -8.91
CA GLY A 138 -2.60 22.33 -10.36
C GLY A 138 -1.41 21.44 -10.78
N LEU A 139 -0.54 21.05 -9.84
CA LEU A 139 0.52 20.09 -10.09
C LEU A 139 -0.03 18.66 -10.12
N LYS A 140 0.47 17.84 -11.06
CA LYS A 140 0.24 16.39 -11.09
C LYS A 140 0.89 15.72 -9.90
N PHE A 141 0.37 14.55 -9.50
CA PHE A 141 1.02 13.75 -8.47
C PHE A 141 2.27 13.06 -9.00
N ASP A 142 3.22 12.79 -8.11
CA ASP A 142 4.28 11.82 -8.40
C ASP A 142 3.70 10.39 -8.25
N SER A 143 4.52 9.37 -7.99
CA SER A 143 4.03 7.99 -7.82
C SER A 143 3.34 7.82 -6.48
N ILE A 144 2.02 8.04 -6.42
CA ILE A 144 1.24 7.65 -5.24
C ILE A 144 1.22 6.12 -5.18
N ASP A 145 1.78 5.58 -4.12
CA ASP A 145 2.07 4.16 -4.02
C ASP A 145 0.95 3.44 -3.27
N ASP A 146 0.90 3.65 -1.96
CA ASP A 146 -0.10 3.06 -1.07
C ASP A 146 -0.95 4.11 -0.37
N LEU A 147 -2.13 3.68 0.11
CA LEU A 147 -3.04 4.53 0.86
C LEU A 147 -3.75 3.79 1.98
N ALA A 148 -4.19 4.54 2.99
CA ALA A 148 -5.09 4.03 4.02
C ALA A 148 -6.00 5.12 4.57
N TRP A 149 -7.21 4.72 4.95
CA TRP A 149 -8.14 5.61 5.65
C TRP A 149 -8.04 5.41 7.16
N VAL A 150 -8.05 6.53 7.89
CA VAL A 150 -8.17 6.54 9.35
C VAL A 150 -9.44 7.25 9.75
N THR A 151 -10.25 6.66 10.61
CA THR A 151 -11.41 7.36 11.21
C THR A 151 -11.08 7.79 12.62
N GLN A 152 -11.17 9.09 12.90
CA GLN A 152 -10.88 9.65 14.21
C GLN A 152 -11.82 9.03 15.26
N PRO A 153 -11.28 8.39 16.32
CA PRO A 153 -12.08 7.75 17.37
C PRO A 153 -13.12 8.68 17.97
N GLY A 154 -14.34 8.18 18.15
CA GLY A 154 -15.46 8.94 18.71
C GLY A 154 -16.11 9.94 17.75
N THR A 155 -15.71 9.98 16.48
CA THR A 155 -16.28 10.85 15.44
C THR A 155 -16.63 10.05 14.18
N ASN A 156 -17.21 10.72 13.19
CA ASN A 156 -17.38 10.21 11.83
C ASN A 156 -16.38 10.86 10.82
N TYR A 157 -15.35 11.54 11.31
CA TYR A 157 -14.35 12.19 10.46
C TYR A 157 -13.26 11.20 10.07
N SER A 158 -13.09 11.02 8.76
CA SER A 158 -12.06 10.16 8.19
C SER A 158 -11.05 10.96 7.40
N TYR A 159 -9.79 10.51 7.45
CA TYR A 159 -8.63 11.12 6.82
C TYR A 159 -7.93 10.08 5.97
N LEU A 160 -7.53 10.47 4.77
CA LEU A 160 -6.80 9.60 3.85
C LEU A 160 -5.31 9.90 3.97
N PHE A 161 -4.53 8.88 4.31
CA PHE A 161 -3.09 8.92 4.24
C PHE A 161 -2.63 8.23 2.97
N MET A 162 -1.61 8.79 2.32
CA MET A 162 -1.03 8.22 1.11
C MET A 162 0.48 8.42 1.10
N THR A 163 1.20 7.42 0.60
CA THR A 163 2.63 7.53 0.36
C THR A 163 2.87 7.96 -1.07
N ILE A 164 3.83 8.87 -1.24
CA ILE A 164 4.26 9.35 -2.54
C ILE A 164 5.74 9.01 -2.69
N LEU A 165 6.00 8.02 -3.55
CA LEU A 165 7.32 7.63 -3.97
C LEU A 165 7.92 8.65 -4.94
N PRO A 166 9.26 8.65 -5.10
CA PRO A 166 9.88 9.31 -6.23
C PRO A 166 9.28 8.84 -7.56
N LEU A 167 9.42 9.64 -8.61
CA LEU A 167 9.12 9.15 -9.96
C LEU A 167 10.28 8.28 -10.48
N THR A 168 9.92 7.16 -11.09
CA THR A 168 10.87 6.34 -11.85
C THR A 168 11.41 7.11 -13.05
N LYS A 169 12.65 6.79 -13.45
CA LYS A 169 13.30 7.44 -14.60
C LYS A 169 12.47 7.20 -15.87
N GLY A 170 12.18 8.26 -16.62
CA GLY A 170 11.47 8.20 -17.90
C GLY A 170 9.94 8.31 -17.84
N VAL A 171 9.34 8.38 -16.64
CA VAL A 171 7.88 8.52 -16.47
C VAL A 171 7.40 9.97 -16.50
N ALA A 172 8.20 10.91 -15.96
CA ALA A 172 7.91 12.34 -16.03
C ALA A 172 8.68 13.01 -17.17
N THR A 173 7.97 13.87 -17.91
CA THR A 173 8.57 14.76 -18.91
C THR A 173 8.81 16.18 -18.38
N SER A 174 8.32 16.49 -17.18
CA SER A 174 8.47 17.79 -16.51
C SER A 174 9.21 17.69 -15.18
N GLU A 175 9.93 18.77 -14.82
CA GLU A 175 10.52 18.97 -13.49
C GLU A 175 9.49 19.38 -12.41
N GLU A 176 8.21 19.51 -12.78
CA GLU A 176 7.11 19.71 -11.82
C GLU A 176 6.89 18.44 -10.99
N ARG A 177 7.26 18.52 -9.71
CA ARG A 177 7.26 17.42 -8.75
C ARG A 177 6.54 17.79 -7.47
N LEU A 178 5.90 16.80 -6.85
CA LEU A 178 5.43 16.93 -5.48
C LEU A 178 6.48 16.44 -4.47
N PRO A 179 6.49 17.00 -3.26
CA PRO A 179 7.23 16.43 -2.14
C PRO A 179 6.91 14.93 -1.96
N GLN A 180 7.94 14.10 -1.88
CA GLN A 180 7.84 12.68 -1.56
C GLN A 180 7.70 12.48 -0.04
N GLY A 181 7.17 11.32 0.35
CA GLY A 181 6.94 10.95 1.74
C GLY A 181 5.46 10.66 2.03
N LEU A 182 5.00 10.98 3.23
CA LEU A 182 3.63 10.74 3.65
C LEU A 182 2.79 12.01 3.52
N TRP A 183 1.63 11.87 2.90
CA TRP A 183 0.64 12.92 2.74
C TRP A 183 -0.66 12.57 3.45
N ARG A 184 -1.44 13.59 3.80
CA ARG A 184 -2.75 13.45 4.41
C ARG A 184 -3.77 14.36 3.73
N PHE A 185 -4.90 13.77 3.34
CA PHE A 185 -6.07 14.47 2.86
C PHE A 185 -7.17 14.48 3.94
N ASP A 186 -7.61 15.68 4.29
CA ASP A 186 -8.79 15.99 5.10
C ASP A 186 -9.93 16.36 4.13
N PRO A 187 -10.87 15.44 3.84
CA PRO A 187 -11.99 15.72 2.97
C PRO A 187 -13.03 16.64 3.62
N GLN A 188 -13.03 16.78 4.95
CA GLN A 188 -13.96 17.69 5.64
C GLN A 188 -13.60 19.15 5.38
N ARG A 189 -12.29 19.45 5.27
CA ARG A 189 -11.76 20.80 5.00
C ARG A 189 -11.24 20.98 3.58
N GLY A 190 -11.25 19.92 2.76
CA GLY A 190 -10.63 19.93 1.44
C GLY A 190 -9.12 20.23 1.48
N THR A 191 -8.44 19.81 2.56
CA THR A 191 -7.02 20.14 2.79
C THR A 191 -6.15 18.92 2.53
N LEU A 192 -5.23 19.04 1.58
CA LEU A 192 -4.20 18.04 1.27
C LEU A 192 -2.84 18.62 1.65
N LEU A 193 -2.06 17.93 2.49
CA LEU A 193 -0.76 18.40 2.94
C LEU A 193 0.26 17.26 3.05
N PRO A 194 1.54 17.51 2.78
CA PRO A 194 2.61 16.63 3.24
C PRO A 194 2.66 16.67 4.76
N VAL A 195 2.78 15.50 5.39
CA VAL A 195 2.83 15.38 6.86
C VAL A 195 4.14 14.77 7.35
N ILE A 196 4.82 13.95 6.54
CA ILE A 196 6.17 13.45 6.82
C ILE A 196 6.99 13.56 5.53
N SER A 197 8.18 14.16 5.62
CA SER A 197 9.02 14.39 4.44
C SER A 197 9.92 13.19 4.11
N ARG A 198 10.39 13.13 2.86
CA ARG A 198 11.38 12.14 2.42
C ARG A 198 12.71 12.13 3.19
N THR A 199 13.04 13.19 3.94
CA THR A 199 14.26 13.16 4.79
C THR A 199 14.07 12.25 6.00
N GLU A 200 12.83 12.01 6.41
CA GLU A 200 12.45 11.09 7.48
C GLU A 200 12.12 9.70 6.94
N LEU A 201 11.42 9.65 5.79
CA LEU A 201 11.04 8.43 5.08
C LEU A 201 11.55 8.47 3.63
N PRO A 202 12.84 8.15 3.37
CA PRO A 202 13.42 8.13 2.04
C PRO A 202 12.53 7.52 0.95
N MET A 203 11.96 6.34 1.19
CA MET A 203 11.09 5.59 0.27
C MET A 203 9.84 5.05 0.99
N ALA A 204 8.98 5.96 1.45
CA ALA A 204 7.71 5.57 2.06
C ALA A 204 6.85 4.72 1.11
N ASN A 205 6.37 3.57 1.56
CA ASN A 205 5.62 2.59 0.76
C ASN A 205 4.31 2.24 1.49
N GLY A 206 4.18 1.04 2.06
CA GLY A 206 3.03 0.62 2.86
C GLY A 206 2.64 1.58 3.97
N VAL A 207 1.33 1.84 4.09
CA VAL A 207 0.74 2.61 5.20
C VAL A 207 -0.46 1.85 5.78
N CYS A 208 -0.48 1.68 7.10
CA CYS A 208 -1.52 0.90 7.77
C CYS A 208 -1.90 1.50 9.13
N PRO A 209 -3.19 1.76 9.39
CA PRO A 209 -3.64 2.21 10.70
C PRO A 209 -3.83 1.05 11.67
N SER A 210 -3.66 1.32 12.96
CA SER A 210 -4.06 0.37 14.00
C SER A 210 -5.59 0.21 14.03
N LYS A 211 -6.03 -0.93 14.58
CA LYS A 211 -7.47 -1.24 14.74
C LYS A 211 -8.22 -0.16 15.53
N ASP A 212 -7.58 0.42 16.55
CA ASP A 212 -8.16 1.50 17.37
C ASP A 212 -8.06 2.88 16.72
N GLN A 213 -7.47 2.98 15.52
CA GLN A 213 -7.37 4.20 14.70
C GLN A 213 -6.52 5.32 15.32
N GLN A 214 -5.71 5.01 16.33
CA GLN A 214 -4.87 5.98 17.04
C GLN A 214 -3.40 5.93 16.63
N THR A 215 -2.99 4.90 15.88
CA THR A 215 -1.61 4.72 15.43
C THR A 215 -1.58 4.56 13.92
N LEU A 216 -0.55 5.10 13.28
CA LEU A 216 -0.23 4.86 11.88
C LEU A 216 1.13 4.17 11.77
N TRP A 217 1.20 3.13 10.96
CA TRP A 217 2.40 2.39 10.62
C TRP A 217 2.76 2.71 9.17
N VAL A 218 4.03 3.00 8.92
CA VAL A 218 4.53 3.31 7.57
C VAL A 218 5.81 2.55 7.34
N THR A 219 5.89 1.83 6.23
CA THR A 219 7.11 1.15 5.80
C THR A 219 7.95 2.10 4.94
N ASP A 220 9.26 1.91 5.01
CA ASP A 220 10.25 2.60 4.21
C ASP A 220 11.22 1.56 3.68
N PHE A 221 11.51 1.57 2.38
CA PHE A 221 12.49 0.64 1.78
C PHE A 221 13.76 1.35 1.28
N GLY A 222 14.06 2.54 1.80
CA GLY A 222 15.33 3.21 1.53
C GLY A 222 16.52 2.30 1.83
N GLY A 223 17.63 2.44 1.11
CA GLY A 223 18.82 1.59 1.27
C GLY A 223 18.71 0.19 0.67
N GLU A 224 17.55 -0.23 0.16
CA GLU A 224 17.42 -1.46 -0.63
C GLU A 224 18.03 -1.27 -2.04
N HIS A 225 18.61 -2.31 -2.63
CA HIS A 225 19.31 -2.22 -3.91
C HIS A 225 18.44 -1.67 -5.05
N ASN A 226 17.17 -2.10 -5.13
CA ASN A 226 16.23 -1.68 -6.16
C ASN A 226 15.71 -0.25 -5.95
N SER A 227 15.96 0.38 -4.80
CA SER A 227 15.65 1.82 -4.60
C SER A 227 16.35 2.72 -5.63
N GLY A 228 17.46 2.25 -6.23
CA GLY A 228 18.13 2.90 -7.35
C GLY A 228 17.25 3.16 -8.58
N ALA A 229 16.23 2.32 -8.82
CA ALA A 229 15.27 2.51 -9.91
C ALA A 229 14.43 3.78 -9.75
N TRP A 230 14.27 4.23 -8.50
CA TRP A 230 13.50 5.39 -8.09
C TRP A 230 14.35 6.65 -7.92
N GLY A 231 15.62 6.60 -8.36
CA GLY A 231 16.50 7.78 -8.38
C GLY A 231 17.06 8.18 -7.02
N LEU A 232 16.94 7.32 -6.00
CA LEU A 232 17.70 7.44 -4.76
C LEU A 232 19.00 6.63 -4.85
N PRO A 233 20.13 7.14 -4.33
CA PRO A 233 21.30 6.31 -4.11
C PRO A 233 20.93 5.13 -3.19
N ALA A 234 21.34 3.91 -3.53
CA ALA A 234 21.02 2.66 -2.82
C ALA A 234 21.66 2.54 -1.42
N GLU A 235 21.96 3.67 -0.77
CA GLU A 235 22.69 3.76 0.50
C GLU A 235 22.06 4.80 1.45
N VAL A 236 20.96 5.45 1.05
CA VAL A 236 20.25 6.42 1.89
C VAL A 236 19.10 5.75 2.61
N GLY A 237 19.18 5.76 3.94
CA GLY A 237 18.19 5.10 4.77
C GLY A 237 18.39 3.59 4.75
N SER A 238 17.33 2.90 5.12
CA SER A 238 17.44 1.52 5.54
C SER A 238 15.99 0.94 5.54
N PRO A 239 15.69 -0.29 5.01
CA PRO A 239 14.34 -0.87 5.13
C PRO A 239 13.84 -0.97 6.57
N ALA A 240 12.68 -0.38 6.85
CA ALA A 240 12.20 -0.22 8.21
C ALA A 240 10.69 -0.07 8.28
N ILE A 241 10.15 -0.34 9.48
CA ILE A 241 8.78 0.00 9.85
C ILE A 241 8.80 1.08 10.92
N TYR A 242 8.09 2.17 10.65
CA TYR A 242 7.92 3.29 11.57
C TYR A 242 6.50 3.34 12.11
N LYS A 243 6.38 3.62 13.40
CA LYS A 243 5.11 3.84 14.09
C LYS A 243 4.97 5.31 14.46
N TYR A 244 3.78 5.85 14.27
CA TYR A 244 3.39 7.20 14.66
C TYR A 244 2.10 7.18 15.47
N ASP A 245 2.03 7.97 16.54
CA ASP A 245 0.78 8.26 17.22
C ASP A 245 0.01 9.34 16.43
N LEU A 246 -1.31 9.24 16.36
CA LEU A 246 -2.17 10.24 15.72
C LEU A 246 -2.74 11.20 16.77
N ASN A 247 -2.44 12.49 16.63
CA ASN A 247 -2.94 13.51 17.56
C ASN A 247 -4.42 13.85 17.31
N ALA A 248 -4.97 14.83 18.05
CA ALA A 248 -6.37 15.24 17.93
C ALA A 248 -6.78 15.79 16.55
N ASN A 249 -5.83 16.20 15.71
CA ASN A 249 -6.05 16.62 14.33
C ASN A 249 -5.73 15.51 13.32
N MET A 250 -5.50 14.29 13.80
CA MET A 250 -5.06 13.14 13.03
C MET A 250 -3.78 13.43 12.25
N LEU A 251 -2.83 14.14 12.87
CA LEU A 251 -1.48 14.31 12.34
C LEU A 251 -0.53 13.30 13.01
N PRO A 252 0.40 12.69 12.25
CA PRO A 252 1.42 11.80 12.81
C PRO A 252 2.34 12.55 13.78
N THR A 253 2.62 11.91 14.92
CA THR A 253 3.49 12.41 15.99
C THR A 253 4.24 11.24 16.64
N ASN A 254 5.19 11.52 17.53
CA ASN A 254 5.88 10.50 18.34
C ASN A 254 6.44 9.32 17.52
N ARG A 255 7.20 9.62 16.46
CA ARG A 255 7.85 8.63 15.61
C ARG A 255 8.63 7.62 16.46
N LYS A 256 8.41 6.33 16.18
CA LYS A 256 9.19 5.21 16.73
C LYS A 256 9.67 4.31 15.60
N PHE A 257 10.96 3.99 15.62
CA PHE A 257 11.54 2.92 14.81
C PHE A 257 11.25 1.59 15.52
N LEU A 258 10.75 0.60 14.79
CA LEU A 258 10.37 -0.68 15.39
C LEU A 258 11.25 -1.83 14.98
N GLU A 259 11.59 -1.94 13.69
CA GLU A 259 12.35 -3.09 13.23
C GLU A 259 13.15 -2.79 11.97
N TRP A 260 14.31 -3.44 11.91
CA TRP A 260 15.10 -3.74 10.74
C TRP A 260 14.87 -5.23 10.42
N PRO A 261 14.21 -5.60 9.32
CA PRO A 261 14.17 -7.00 8.92
C PRO A 261 15.57 -7.38 8.42
N GLU A 262 16.31 -8.13 9.25
CA GLU A 262 17.57 -8.79 8.87
C GLU A 262 17.30 -10.24 8.44
#